data_AF-A0A850BAH0-F1
#
_entry.id   AF-A0A850BAH0-F1
#
_cell.length_a   1.000
_cell.length_b   1.000
_cell.length_c   1.000
_cell.angle_alpha   90.00
_cell.angle_beta   90.00
_cell.angle_gamma   90.00
#
_symmetry.space_group_name_H-M   'P 1'
#
loop_
_entity.id
_entity.type
_entity.pdbx_description
1 polymer ?
#
loop_
_entity_poly.entity_id
_entity_poly.type
_entity_poly.pdbx_seq_one_letter_code
_entity_poly.pdbx_strand_id
1 'polypeptide(L)'
;MAKLSMMAGSTDQTLLLFIQDSTKTDGSGLTGLAYNTSGLTCYYARPGASAAAISLASQTVTGSHTDGGFVAVDGTNMPGLYRLDIPDAVVASGVRSVVIMLRGAANMVPCRHIRRQHGGGQPRSRLRRRQLQRRRRRGSRGERDGSRYSKHGD
;
A
#
# COMPACT_ATOMS: atom_id res chain seq x y z
N MET A 1 -5.64 -14.33 -3.27
CA MET A 1 -5.51 -12.91 -3.66
C MET A 1 -4.20 -12.36 -3.11
N ALA A 2 -3.21 -12.11 -3.98
CA ALA A 2 -1.98 -11.44 -3.56
C ALA A 2 -2.34 -10.05 -3.03
N LYS A 3 -2.00 -9.78 -1.78
CA LYS A 3 -2.25 -8.49 -1.13
C LYS A 3 -1.09 -7.56 -1.48
N LEU A 4 -1.27 -6.74 -2.49
CA LEU A 4 -0.28 -5.75 -2.87
C LEU A 4 -0.35 -4.59 -1.87
N SER A 5 0.77 -4.34 -1.19
CA SER A 5 0.83 -3.45 -0.02
C SER A 5 1.94 -2.43 -0.17
N MET A 6 1.65 -1.17 0.17
CA MET A 6 2.59 -0.06 0.03
C MET A 6 2.86 0.55 1.41
N MET A 7 3.97 1.28 1.54
CA MET A 7 4.29 1.99 2.77
C MET A 7 3.52 3.32 2.78
N ALA A 8 2.86 3.63 3.89
CA ALA A 8 2.24 4.94 4.04
C ALA A 8 3.33 6.03 4.01
N GLY A 9 3.10 7.10 3.25
CA GLY A 9 4.03 8.20 3.04
C GLY A 9 5.07 7.97 1.94
N SER A 10 4.97 6.88 1.15
CA SER A 10 5.75 6.75 -0.08
C SER A 10 5.36 7.82 -1.10
N THR A 11 6.32 8.30 -1.89
CA THR A 11 6.10 9.25 -2.98
C THR A 11 6.24 8.56 -4.33
N ASP A 12 5.75 9.19 -5.40
CA ASP A 12 6.00 8.78 -6.79
C ASP A 12 5.63 7.32 -7.07
N GLN A 13 4.40 6.97 -6.69
CA GLN A 13 3.95 5.59 -6.77
C GLN A 13 3.20 5.31 -8.07
N THR A 14 3.60 4.23 -8.73
CA THR A 14 2.95 3.74 -9.95
C THR A 14 2.16 2.46 -9.68
N LEU A 15 0.97 2.37 -10.27
CA LEU A 15 0.12 1.20 -10.27
C LEU A 15 -0.01 0.64 -11.68
N LEU A 16 0.14 -0.67 -11.80
CA LEU A 16 -0.32 -1.41 -12.97
C LEU A 16 -1.70 -1.97 -12.66
N LEU A 17 -2.68 -1.62 -13.49
CA LEU A 17 -4.08 -1.99 -13.30
C LEU A 17 -4.65 -2.57 -14.60
N PHE A 18 -5.53 -3.54 -14.45
CA PHE A 18 -6.22 -4.18 -15.56
C PHE A 18 -7.63 -3.59 -15.70
N ILE A 19 -7.99 -3.18 -16.91
CA ILE A 19 -9.32 -2.71 -17.27
C ILE A 19 -9.94 -3.72 -18.23
N GLN A 20 -11.06 -4.31 -17.83
CA GLN A 20 -11.78 -5.30 -18.62
C GLN A 20 -12.76 -4.63 -19.59
N ASP A 21 -12.89 -5.22 -20.78
CA ASP A 21 -13.90 -4.87 -21.78
C ASP A 21 -15.25 -5.50 -21.41
N SER A 22 -16.27 -4.68 -21.15
CA SER A 22 -17.61 -5.14 -20.78
C SER A 22 -18.38 -5.76 -21.94
N THR A 23 -17.91 -5.60 -23.18
CA THR A 23 -18.49 -6.24 -24.37
C THR A 23 -18.00 -7.67 -24.56
N LYS A 24 -16.99 -8.09 -23.78
CA LYS A 24 -16.35 -9.40 -23.88
C LYS A 24 -16.65 -10.23 -22.65
N THR A 25 -17.12 -11.46 -22.85
CA THR A 25 -17.45 -12.39 -21.76
C THR A 25 -16.28 -13.26 -21.33
N ASP A 26 -15.15 -13.19 -22.04
CA ASP A 26 -13.95 -14.03 -21.85
C ASP A 26 -12.91 -13.40 -20.90
N GLY A 27 -13.18 -12.22 -20.35
CA GLY A 27 -12.22 -11.53 -19.50
C GLY A 27 -11.25 -10.62 -20.24
N SER A 28 -11.41 -10.43 -21.57
CA SER A 28 -10.52 -9.60 -22.37
C SER A 28 -10.38 -8.18 -21.85
N GLY A 29 -9.18 -7.64 -22.00
CA GLY A 29 -8.86 -6.28 -21.59
C GLY A 29 -9.32 -5.24 -22.60
N LEU A 30 -9.83 -4.11 -22.10
CA LEU A 30 -10.24 -2.97 -22.92
C LEU A 30 -9.00 -2.19 -23.38
N THR A 31 -8.82 -2.04 -24.67
CA THR A 31 -7.72 -1.27 -25.27
C THR A 31 -8.18 0.12 -25.71
N GLY A 32 -7.22 1.00 -26.02
CA GLY A 32 -7.51 2.31 -26.62
C GLY A 32 -7.95 3.41 -25.66
N LEU A 33 -7.90 3.19 -24.34
CA LEU A 33 -8.10 4.27 -23.38
C LEU A 33 -6.88 5.21 -23.33
N ALA A 34 -7.15 6.51 -23.29
CA ALA A 34 -6.19 7.58 -23.06
C ALA A 34 -6.65 8.44 -21.89
N TYR A 35 -5.75 9.28 -21.35
CA TYR A 35 -6.03 10.14 -20.20
C TYR A 35 -7.25 11.07 -20.42
N ASN A 36 -7.53 11.42 -21.67
CA ASN A 36 -8.61 12.29 -22.10
C ASN A 36 -9.79 11.54 -22.76
N THR A 37 -9.89 10.21 -22.61
CA THR A 37 -11.04 9.46 -23.10
C THR A 37 -12.33 10.00 -22.48
N SER A 38 -13.33 10.27 -23.32
CA SER A 38 -14.63 10.79 -22.86
C SER A 38 -15.26 9.89 -21.80
N GLY A 39 -15.72 10.52 -20.70
CA GLY A 39 -16.33 9.84 -19.55
C GLY A 39 -15.34 9.12 -18.62
N LEU A 40 -14.06 8.96 -18.99
CA LEU A 40 -13.06 8.35 -18.12
C LEU A 40 -12.79 9.27 -16.92
N THR A 41 -13.04 8.74 -15.73
CA THR A 41 -12.80 9.45 -14.48
C THR A 41 -12.07 8.55 -13.50
N CYS A 42 -11.19 9.14 -12.70
CA CYS A 42 -10.43 8.47 -11.65
C CYS A 42 -10.66 9.17 -10.32
N TYR A 43 -11.01 8.38 -9.30
CA TYR A 43 -11.22 8.87 -7.95
C TYR A 43 -10.51 7.98 -6.95
N TYR A 44 -10.10 8.57 -5.82
CA TYR A 44 -9.67 7.82 -4.65
C TYR A 44 -10.52 8.16 -3.44
N ALA A 45 -10.70 7.19 -2.55
CA ALA A 45 -11.38 7.36 -1.28
C ALA A 45 -10.55 6.76 -0.14
N ARG A 46 -10.45 7.52 0.94
CA ARG A 46 -9.81 7.11 2.20
C ARG A 46 -10.90 6.90 3.25
N PRO A 47 -10.77 5.93 4.16
CA PRO A 47 -11.74 5.74 5.24
C PRO A 47 -11.94 7.03 6.04
N GLY A 48 -13.20 7.45 6.21
CA GLY A 48 -13.54 8.67 6.96
C GLY A 48 -13.31 9.98 6.21
N ALA A 49 -13.04 9.95 4.90
CA ALA A 49 -12.93 11.14 4.06
C ALA A 49 -13.79 11.00 2.80
N SER A 50 -14.26 12.13 2.27
CA SER A 50 -14.92 12.19 0.97
C SER A 50 -13.98 11.73 -0.15
N ALA A 51 -14.56 11.17 -1.22
CA ALA A 51 -13.80 10.83 -2.41
C ALA A 51 -13.23 12.09 -3.07
N ALA A 52 -12.03 11.99 -3.61
CA ALA A 52 -11.35 13.06 -4.33
C ALA A 52 -10.95 12.59 -5.73
N ALA A 53 -11.06 13.48 -6.70
CA ALA A 53 -10.70 13.20 -8.09
C ALA A 53 -9.17 13.16 -8.25
N ILE A 54 -8.71 12.29 -9.14
CA ILE A 54 -7.36 12.32 -9.70
C ILE A 54 -7.51 12.87 -11.12
N SER A 55 -6.98 14.06 -11.37
CA SER A 55 -6.94 14.64 -12.72
C SER A 55 -5.99 13.80 -13.57
N LEU A 56 -6.51 13.13 -14.61
CA LEU A 56 -5.71 12.29 -15.47
C LEU A 56 -4.85 13.14 -16.41
N ALA A 57 -3.60 12.74 -16.60
CA ALA A 57 -2.63 13.42 -17.42
C ALA A 57 -1.96 12.45 -18.40
N SER A 58 -1.40 13.00 -19.47
CA SER A 58 -0.58 12.22 -20.42
C SER A 58 0.63 11.62 -19.71
N GLN A 59 1.00 10.42 -20.10
CA GLN A 59 2.18 9.71 -19.59
C GLN A 59 2.78 8.85 -20.72
N THR A 60 4.04 8.46 -20.56
CA THR A 60 4.71 7.45 -21.37
C THR A 60 5.00 6.22 -20.52
N VAL A 61 5.05 5.04 -21.14
CA VAL A 61 5.14 3.75 -20.41
C VAL A 61 6.33 3.72 -19.44
N THR A 62 7.47 4.26 -19.85
CA THR A 62 8.72 4.29 -19.07
C THR A 62 9.10 5.70 -18.57
N GLY A 63 8.20 6.67 -18.72
CA GLY A 63 8.44 8.05 -18.29
C GLY A 63 8.58 8.19 -16.78
N SER A 64 9.16 9.32 -16.35
CA SER A 64 9.16 9.70 -14.93
C SER A 64 7.73 9.79 -14.41
N HIS A 65 7.55 9.52 -13.10
CA HIS A 65 6.26 9.66 -12.45
C HIS A 65 5.67 11.05 -12.71
N THR A 66 4.37 11.11 -12.95
CA THR A 66 3.60 12.35 -13.05
C THR A 66 2.25 12.10 -12.41
N ASP A 67 1.86 12.91 -11.44
CA ASP A 67 0.59 12.75 -10.74
C ASP A 67 -0.59 12.70 -11.73
N GLY A 68 -1.36 11.60 -11.66
CA GLY A 68 -2.47 11.34 -12.57
C GLY A 68 -2.06 10.82 -13.95
N GLY A 69 -0.77 10.61 -14.19
CA GLY A 69 -0.23 10.06 -15.43
C GLY A 69 -0.89 8.71 -15.75
N PHE A 70 -1.50 8.62 -16.94
CA PHE A 70 -2.24 7.44 -17.38
C PHE A 70 -1.88 7.08 -18.82
N VAL A 71 -1.50 5.82 -19.03
CA VAL A 71 -1.13 5.31 -20.36
C VAL A 71 -1.32 3.79 -20.42
N ALA A 72 -1.66 3.28 -21.61
CA ALA A 72 -1.63 1.85 -21.86
C ALA A 72 -0.19 1.33 -21.81
N VAL A 73 0.04 0.18 -21.16
CA VAL A 73 1.39 -0.41 -21.08
C VAL A 73 1.75 -1.06 -22.41
N ASP A 74 0.90 -1.95 -22.91
CA ASP A 74 1.03 -2.59 -24.22
C ASP A 74 -0.36 -3.03 -24.69
N GLY A 75 -0.87 -2.43 -25.77
CA GLY A 75 -2.20 -2.73 -26.29
C GLY A 75 -2.33 -4.07 -27.02
N THR A 76 -1.21 -4.70 -27.38
CA THR A 76 -1.15 -5.92 -28.20
C THR A 76 -0.86 -7.14 -27.36
N ASN A 77 0.21 -7.10 -26.58
CA ASN A 77 0.68 -8.24 -25.80
C ASN A 77 0.08 -8.29 -24.39
N MET A 78 -0.41 -7.14 -23.88
CA MET A 78 -1.05 -7.03 -22.56
C MET A 78 -2.34 -6.19 -22.64
N PRO A 79 -3.30 -6.56 -23.50
CA PRO A 79 -4.52 -5.77 -23.70
C PRO A 79 -5.22 -5.54 -22.36
N GLY A 80 -5.63 -4.30 -22.11
CA GLY A 80 -6.26 -3.89 -20.85
C GLY A 80 -5.30 -3.54 -19.71
N LEU A 81 -3.98 -3.71 -19.85
CA LEU A 81 -3.03 -3.31 -18.82
C LEU A 81 -2.63 -1.84 -18.98
N TYR A 82 -2.86 -1.05 -17.94
CA TYR A 82 -2.56 0.37 -17.89
C TYR A 82 -1.63 0.71 -16.73
N ARG A 83 -0.80 1.71 -16.97
CA ARG A 83 -0.04 2.43 -15.95
C ARG A 83 -0.89 3.58 -15.42
N LEU A 84 -0.95 3.71 -14.10
CA LEU A 84 -1.48 4.86 -13.40
C LEU A 84 -0.49 5.34 -12.35
N ASP A 85 -0.03 6.56 -12.50
CA ASP A 85 0.79 7.27 -11.54
C ASP A 85 -0.11 7.99 -10.55
N ILE A 86 -0.08 7.59 -9.28
CA ILE A 86 -1.00 8.10 -8.26
C ILE A 86 -0.39 9.31 -7.53
N PRO A 87 -1.19 10.35 -7.23
CA PRO A 87 -0.72 11.45 -6.40
C PRO A 87 -0.30 11.00 -5.00
N ASP A 88 0.71 11.65 -4.43
CA ASP A 88 1.21 11.34 -3.08
C ASP A 88 0.11 11.42 -2.00
N ALA A 89 -0.88 12.31 -2.21
CA ALA A 89 -2.05 12.46 -1.34
C ALA A 89 -2.88 11.16 -1.18
N VAL A 90 -2.81 10.25 -2.15
CA VAL A 90 -3.48 8.94 -2.15
C VAL A 90 -2.89 8.02 -1.09
N VAL A 91 -1.57 8.13 -0.86
CA VAL A 91 -0.80 7.25 0.04
C VAL A 91 -0.15 8.01 1.20
N ALA A 92 -0.60 9.24 1.48
CA ALA A 92 -0.08 10.11 2.54
C ALA A 92 0.11 9.39 3.89
N SER A 93 1.03 9.90 4.70
CA SER A 93 1.29 9.35 6.04
C SER A 93 0.01 9.27 6.87
N GLY A 94 -0.13 8.20 7.66
CA GLY A 94 -1.32 7.93 8.48
C GLY A 94 -2.50 7.30 7.73
N VAL A 95 -2.47 7.23 6.38
CA VAL A 95 -3.49 6.52 5.61
C VAL A 95 -3.33 5.00 5.80
N ARG A 96 -4.40 4.33 6.24
CA ARG A 96 -4.39 2.88 6.55
C ARG A 96 -4.82 2.01 5.36
N SER A 97 -5.66 2.57 4.50
CA SER A 97 -6.15 1.93 3.29
C SER A 97 -6.70 2.98 2.34
N VAL A 98 -6.67 2.68 1.06
CA VAL A 98 -7.23 3.52 0.02
C VAL A 98 -7.90 2.64 -1.03
N VAL A 99 -9.00 3.15 -1.59
CA VAL A 99 -9.63 2.58 -2.78
C VAL A 99 -9.44 3.59 -3.90
N ILE A 100 -8.98 3.11 -5.05
CA ILE A 100 -8.90 3.87 -6.28
C ILE A 100 -9.90 3.24 -7.26
N MET A 101 -10.67 4.07 -7.95
CA MET A 101 -11.68 3.62 -8.88
C MET A 101 -11.56 4.41 -10.19
N LEU A 102 -11.40 3.68 -11.29
CA LEU A 102 -11.54 4.21 -12.64
C LEU A 102 -12.87 3.74 -13.23
N ARG A 103 -13.59 4.64 -13.90
CA ARG A 103 -14.91 4.35 -14.48
C ARG A 103 -15.27 5.29 -15.63
N GLY A 104 -16.36 4.95 -16.33
CA GLY A 104 -17.15 5.88 -17.13
C GLY A 104 -16.79 5.96 -18.61
N ALA A 105 -15.66 5.37 -19.03
CA ALA A 105 -15.40 5.16 -20.45
C ALA A 105 -16.37 4.12 -21.04
N ALA A 106 -16.67 4.25 -22.34
CA ALA A 106 -17.46 3.25 -23.05
C ALA A 106 -16.80 1.87 -22.99
N ASN A 107 -17.61 0.81 -22.89
CA ASN A 107 -17.18 -0.59 -22.81
C ASN A 107 -16.28 -0.92 -21.61
N MET A 108 -16.17 -0.04 -20.63
CA MET A 108 -15.31 -0.23 -19.47
C MET A 108 -16.07 -0.89 -18.32
N VAL A 109 -15.59 -2.06 -17.88
CA VAL A 109 -15.96 -2.56 -16.55
C VAL A 109 -15.29 -1.66 -15.49
N PRO A 110 -16.02 -1.13 -14.49
CA PRO A 110 -15.42 -0.28 -13.46
C PRO A 110 -14.25 -0.98 -12.75
N CYS A 111 -13.07 -0.38 -12.87
CA CYS A 111 -11.85 -0.94 -12.30
C CYS A 111 -11.67 -0.42 -10.88
N ARG A 112 -11.90 -1.28 -9.89
CA ARG A 112 -11.67 -0.99 -8.48
C ARG A 112 -10.37 -1.60 -8.01
N HIS A 113 -9.44 -0.75 -7.60
CA HIS A 113 -8.18 -1.16 -6.99
C HIS A 113 -8.19 -0.87 -5.49
N ILE A 114 -8.05 -1.90 -4.66
CA ILE A 114 -8.00 -1.77 -3.20
C ILE A 114 -6.58 -1.99 -2.73
N ARG A 115 -6.03 -1.04 -1.97
CA ARG A 115 -4.70 -1.17 -1.36
C ARG A 115 -4.77 -0.97 0.15
N ARG A 116 -4.13 -1.90 0.89
CA ARG A 116 -3.85 -1.71 2.31
C ARG A 116 -2.46 -1.10 2.44
N GLN A 117 -2.39 0.02 3.14
CA GLN A 117 -1.12 0.65 3.49
C GLN A 117 -0.59 0.00 4.76
N HIS A 118 0.70 -0.33 4.79
CA HIS A 118 1.35 -0.72 6.03
C HIS A 118 1.95 0.52 6.69
N GLY A 119 1.60 0.73 7.95
CA GLY A 119 2.15 1.82 8.75
C GLY A 119 3.65 1.61 8.94
N GLY A 120 4.44 2.60 8.54
CA GLY A 120 5.87 2.71 8.82
C GLY A 120 6.15 2.96 10.31
N GLY A 121 5.78 2.00 11.15
CA GLY A 121 5.83 2.13 12.60
C GLY A 121 5.81 0.77 13.27
N GLN A 122 6.84 -0.04 13.06
CA GLN A 122 7.24 -0.96 14.14
C GLN A 122 8.09 -0.17 15.13
N PRO A 123 7.58 0.22 16.30
CA PRO A 123 8.46 0.49 17.42
C PRO A 123 9.17 -0.81 17.77
N ARG A 124 10.38 -0.99 17.23
CA ARG A 124 11.38 -2.00 17.60
C ARG A 124 11.76 -1.95 19.10
N SER A 125 11.06 -1.18 19.93
CA SER A 125 11.24 -1.12 21.37
C SER A 125 10.44 -2.18 22.15
N ARG A 126 9.40 -2.80 21.57
CA ARG A 126 8.61 -3.83 22.29
C ARG A 126 9.25 -5.22 22.30
N LEU A 127 10.07 -5.57 21.31
CA LEU A 127 10.80 -6.84 21.30
C LEU A 127 12.07 -6.79 22.19
N ARG A 128 12.77 -5.65 22.25
CA ARG A 128 13.96 -5.50 23.11
C ARG A 128 13.63 -5.32 24.59
N ARG A 129 12.46 -4.77 24.98
CA ARG A 129 12.08 -4.67 26.40
C ARG A 129 11.74 -6.02 27.05
N ARG A 130 11.20 -6.99 26.30
CA ARG A 130 10.93 -8.34 26.85
C ARG A 130 12.19 -9.20 27.02
N GLN A 131 13.23 -9.00 26.20
CA GLN A 131 14.51 -9.70 26.41
C GLN A 131 15.36 -9.05 27.51
N LEU A 132 15.31 -7.72 27.69
CA LEU A 132 16.06 -7.04 28.74
C LEU A 132 15.47 -7.27 30.15
N GLN A 133 14.14 -7.35 30.28
CA GLN A 133 13.49 -7.68 31.57
C GLN A 133 13.70 -9.13 31.99
N ARG A 134 13.83 -10.07 31.04
CA ARG A 134 14.13 -11.49 31.34
C ARG A 134 15.57 -11.72 31.78
N ARG A 135 16.53 -10.89 31.34
CA ARG A 135 17.93 -10.94 31.83
C ARG A 135 18.08 -10.39 33.25
N ARG A 136 17.34 -9.33 33.62
CA ARG A 136 17.37 -8.79 34.98
C ARG A 136 16.78 -9.72 36.05
N ARG A 137 15.79 -10.56 35.70
CA ARG A 137 15.19 -11.54 36.63
C ARG A 137 16.00 -12.82 36.84
N ARG A 138 16.97 -13.12 35.96
CA ARG A 138 17.85 -14.30 36.11
C ARG A 138 19.14 -14.00 36.88
N GLY A 139 19.56 -12.73 36.98
CA GLY A 139 20.76 -12.34 37.71
C GLY A 139 20.58 -12.11 39.22
N SER A 140 19.35 -11.98 39.73
CA SER A 140 19.14 -11.62 41.16
C SER A 140 18.84 -12.80 42.09
N ARG A 141 19.00 -14.05 41.63
CA ARG A 141 18.73 -15.27 42.43
C ARG A 141 19.99 -16.05 42.81
N GLY A 142 21.18 -15.56 42.47
CA GLY A 142 22.45 -16.27 42.71
C GLY A 142 23.33 -15.74 43.84
N GLU A 143 22.89 -14.74 44.61
CA GLU A 143 23.81 -14.00 45.50
C GLU A 143 23.15 -13.65 46.84
N ARG A 144 22.68 -14.69 47.53
CA ARG A 144 22.37 -14.67 48.98
C ARG A 144 22.54 -16.09 49.55
N ASP A 145 23.75 -16.63 49.48
CA ASP A 145 24.12 -17.69 50.41
C ASP A 145 25.61 -17.58 50.70
N GLY A 146 25.92 -17.00 51.85
CA GLY A 146 27.27 -16.56 52.18
C GLY A 146 27.21 -15.54 53.30
N SER A 147 27.14 -16.06 54.53
CA SER A 147 27.44 -15.38 55.81
C SER A 147 26.26 -15.46 56.79
N ARG A 148 26.35 -16.45 57.71
CA ARG A 148 26.22 -16.31 59.18
C ARG A 148 25.79 -17.64 59.81
N TYR A 149 26.72 -18.36 60.40
CA TYR A 149 26.66 -18.58 61.86
C TYR A 149 28.04 -18.97 62.40
N SER A 150 28.46 -18.22 63.41
CA SER A 150 29.69 -18.35 64.18
C SER A 150 29.25 -18.49 65.64
N LYS A 151 29.88 -19.44 66.35
CA LYS A 151 29.95 -19.63 67.81
C LYS A 151 28.67 -20.08 68.53
N HIS A 152 28.77 -21.21 69.23
CA HIS A 152 28.85 -21.42 70.69
C HIS A 152 29.04 -22.96 70.85
N GLY A 153 30.03 -23.52 71.55
CA GLY A 153 30.50 -23.19 72.88
C GLY A 153 29.71 -24.03 73.88
N ASP A 154 30.19 -25.25 74.13
CA ASP A 154 30.23 -25.97 75.42
C ASP A 154 30.98 -27.31 75.23
#